data_AF-R7JCI9-F1
#
_entry.id   AF-R7JCI9-F1
#
_cell.length_a   1.000
_cell.length_b   1.000
_cell.length_c   1.000
_cell.angle_alpha   90.00
_cell.angle_beta   90.00
_cell.angle_gamma   90.00
#
_symmetry.space_group_name_H-M   'P 1'
#
loop_
_entity.id
_entity.type
_entity.pdbx_description
1 polymer ?
#
loop_
_entity_poly.entity_id
_entity_poly.type
_entity_poly.pdbx_seq_one_letter_code
_entity_poly.pdbx_strand_id
1 'polypeptide(L)' 'MVDFLCRHYQQMGHTLLVGTGDSRQTVSFYQSCGFTYSHTLPGFFTENYDHPIVEDGKVLTDMIYFRRSLTFNR' A
#
# COMPACT_ATOMS: atom_id res chain seq x y z
N MET A 1 -5.23 3.23 13.39
CA MET A 1 -4.50 1.98 13.12
C MET A 1 -3.16 2.22 12.44
N VAL A 2 -3.12 2.84 11.24
CA VAL A 2 -1.86 3.05 10.49
C VAL A 2 -0.79 3.79 11.30
N ASP A 3 -1.14 4.90 11.96
CA ASP A 3 -0.18 5.62 12.81
C ASP A 3 0.36 4.80 13.98
N PHE A 4 -0.44 3.88 14.53
CA PHE A 4 0.03 2.96 15.56
C PHE A 4 1.11 2.03 14.99
N LEU A 5 0.90 1.46 13.80
CA LEU A 5 1.90 0.60 13.15
C LEU A 5 3.18 1.37 12.82
N CYS A 6 3.06 2.60 12.29
CA CYS A 6 4.23 3.45 12.03
C CYS A 6 5.04 3.69 13.30
N ARG A 7 4.40 4.01 14.43
CA ARG A 7 5.08 4.21 15.72
C ARG A 7 5.64 2.93 16.31
N HIS A 8 4.95 1.80 16.15
CA HIS A 8 5.37 0.52 16.71
C HIS A 8 6.65 0.02 16.03
N TYR A 9 6.72 0.13 14.70
CA TYR A 9 7.83 -0.41 13.90
C TYR A 9 8.96 0.61 13.62
N GLN A 10 8.84 1.86 14.06
CA GLN A 10 9.85 2.91 13.76
C GLN A 10 11.28 2.60 14.26
N GLN A 11 11.43 1.71 15.25
CA GLN A 11 12.74 1.28 15.76
C GLN A 11 13.23 -0.03 15.13
N MET A 12 12.40 -0.68 14.31
CA MET A 12 12.68 -1.98 13.69
C MET A 12 12.97 -1.87 12.19
N GLY A 13 12.65 -0.74 11.56
CA GLY A 13 12.87 -0.51 10.14
C GLY A 13 12.81 0.96 9.79
N HIS A 14 13.26 1.28 8.57
CA HIS A 14 13.33 2.67 8.07
C HIS A 14 12.12 3.06 7.20
N THR A 15 11.40 2.10 6.63
CA THR A 15 10.30 2.34 5.70
C THR A 15 9.18 1.33 5.93
N LEU A 16 7.94 1.81 5.91
CA LEU A 16 6.75 0.95 5.82
C LEU A 16 6.23 0.96 4.40
N LEU A 17 6.06 -0.23 3.82
CA LEU A 17 5.46 -0.44 2.50
C LEU A 17 4.04 -0.99 2.69
N VAL A 18 3.12 -0.54 1.84
CA VAL A 18 1.76 -1.07 1.76
C VAL A 18 1.38 -1.31 0.31
N GLY A 19 0.92 -2.52 0.02
CA GLY A 19 0.40 -2.92 -1.29
C GLY A 19 -1.13 -2.88 -1.29
N THR A 20 -1.73 -2.31 -2.33
CA THR A 20 -3.19 -2.21 -2.50
C THR A 20 -3.59 -2.43 -3.96
N GLY A 21 -4.86 -2.79 -4.18
CA GLY A 21 -5.50 -2.64 -5.49
C GLY A 21 -5.63 -1.17 -5.91
N ASP A 22 -5.80 -0.95 -7.21
CA ASP A 22 -5.99 0.38 -7.81
C ASP A 22 -7.45 0.85 -7.71
N SER A 23 -7.83 1.26 -6.50
CA SER A 23 -9.08 1.95 -6.19
C SER A 23 -8.80 3.39 -5.74
N ARG A 24 -9.67 4.35 -6.12
CA ARG A 24 -9.49 5.75 -5.69
C ARG A 24 -9.54 5.89 -4.18
N GLN A 25 -10.39 5.10 -3.51
CA GLN A 25 -10.59 5.18 -2.07
C GLN A 25 -9.34 4.75 -1.30
N THR A 26 -8.74 3.62 -1.67
CA THR A 26 -7.53 3.10 -1.00
C THR A 26 -6.32 4.00 -1.25
N VAL A 27 -6.16 4.51 -2.48
CA VAL A 27 -5.09 5.46 -2.82
C VAL A 27 -5.19 6.73 -1.96
N SER A 28 -6.36 7.37 -1.93
CA SER A 28 -6.54 8.60 -1.15
C SER A 28 -6.36 8.38 0.35
N PHE A 29 -6.78 7.23 0.87
CA PHE A 29 -6.57 6.87 2.28
C PHE A 29 -5.09 6.77 2.66
N TYR A 30 -4.27 6.06 1.88
CA TYR A 30 -2.85 5.92 2.21
C TYR A 30 -2.09 7.24 2.03
N GLN A 31 -2.45 8.04 1.04
CA GLN A 31 -1.92 9.40 0.88
C GLN A 31 -2.25 10.28 2.09
N SER A 32 -3.50 10.26 2.58
CA SER A 32 -3.86 11.03 3.79
C SER A 32 -3.15 10.54 5.05
N CYS A 33 -2.70 9.27 5.07
CA CYS A 33 -1.87 8.70 6.13
C CYS A 33 -0.37 9.03 5.99
N GLY A 34 0.02 9.89 5.04
CA GLY A 34 1.40 10.31 4.82
C GLY A 34 2.25 9.31 4.03
N PHE A 35 1.62 8.36 3.33
CA PHE A 35 2.32 7.52 2.39
C PHE A 35 2.41 8.19 1.01
N THR A 36 3.46 7.86 0.27
CA THR A 36 3.69 8.33 -1.10
C THR A 36 3.78 7.13 -2.03
N TYR A 37 3.40 7.31 -3.29
CA TYR A 37 3.55 6.26 -4.29
C TYR A 37 5.01 5.79 -4.35
N SER A 38 5.22 4.48 -4.44
CA SER A 38 6.54 3.89 -4.62
C SER A 38 6.70 3.30 -6.01
N HIS A 39 5.88 2.30 -6.34
CA HIS A 39 5.94 1.56 -7.60
C HIS A 39 4.66 0.73 -7.77
N THR A 40 4.44 0.23 -8.98
CA THR A 40 3.41 -0.77 -9.29
C THR A 40 4.10 -2.09 -9.59
N LEU A 41 3.54 -3.18 -9.07
CA LEU A 41 3.94 -4.55 -9.38
C LEU A 41 2.92 -5.14 -10.37
N PRO A 42 3.29 -5.23 -11.67
CA PRO A 42 2.38 -5.72 -12.69
C PRO A 42 1.98 -7.18 -12.45
N GLY A 43 0.73 -7.53 -12.74
CA GLY A 43 0.25 -8.91 -12.72
C GLY A 43 0.11 -9.55 -11.34
N PHE A 44 0.42 -8.84 -10.24
CA PHE A 44 0.40 -9.40 -8.89
C PHE A 44 -0.88 -10.18 -8.58
N PHE A 45 -2.06 -9.63 -8.85
CA PHE A 45 -3.31 -10.30 -8.52
C PHE A 45 -3.59 -11.49 -9.43
N THR A 46 -3.29 -11.40 -10.72
CA THR A 46 -3.49 -12.50 -11.67
C THR A 46 -2.50 -13.64 -11.50
N GLU A 47 -1.31 -13.36 -10.97
CA GLU A 47 -0.26 -14.37 -10.75
C GLU A 47 -0.40 -15.07 -9.39
N ASN A 48 -0.94 -14.39 -8.38
CA ASN A 48 -1.01 -14.90 -7.01
C ASN A 48 -2.38 -15.41 -6.58
N TYR A 49 -3.44 -15.17 -7.36
CA TYR A 49 -4.80 -15.62 -7.06
C TYR A 49 -5.36 -16.42 -8.24
N ASP A 50 -5.98 -17.56 -7.92
CA ASP A 50 -6.57 -18.49 -8.89
C ASP A 50 -7.93 -18.01 -9.43
N HIS A 51 -8.52 -16.99 -8.81
CA HIS A 51 -9.76 -16.34 -9.23
C HIS A 51 -9.61 -14.81 -9.28
N PRO A 52 -10.27 -14.11 -10.23
CA PRO A 52 -10.22 -12.66 -10.31
C PRO A 52 -10.74 -11.98 -9.04
N ILE A 53 -10.01 -10.97 -8.55
CA ILE A 53 -10.49 -10.08 -7.51
C ILE A 53 -11.14 -8.86 -8.17
N VAL A 54 -12.38 -8.55 -7.78
CA VAL A 54 -13.17 -7.45 -8.37
C VAL A 54 -13.51 -6.44 -7.28
N GLU A 55 -13.11 -5.19 -7.48
CA GLU A 55 -13.44 -4.04 -6.62
C GLU A 55 -14.10 -2.94 -7.46
N ASP A 56 -15.25 -2.41 -7.02
CA ASP A 56 -16.03 -1.39 -7.76
C ASP A 56 -16.29 -1.74 -9.24
N GLY A 57 -16.47 -3.04 -9.53
CA GLY A 57 -16.67 -3.55 -10.89
C GLY A 57 -15.40 -3.64 -11.76
N LYS A 58 -14.23 -3.32 -11.20
CA LYS A 58 -12.93 -3.44 -11.87
C LYS A 58 -12.21 -4.70 -11.40
N VAL A 59 -11.72 -5.49 -12.35
CA VAL A 59 -10.81 -6.61 -12.07
C VAL A 59 -9.44 -6.04 -11.71
N LEU A 60 -8.92 -6.40 -10.55
CA LEU A 60 -7.56 -6.05 -10.14
C LEU A 60 -6.56 -6.97 -10.83
N THR A 61 -5.55 -6.38 -11.48
CA THR A 61 -4.45 -7.12 -12.11
C THR A 61 -3.13 -6.82 -11.43
N ASP A 62 -2.84 -5.53 -11.23
CA ASP A 62 -1.58 -5.03 -10.69
C ASP A 62 -1.75 -4.59 -9.23
N MET A 63 -0.69 -4.72 -8.43
CA MET A 63 -0.64 -4.17 -7.07
C MET A 63 0.14 -2.86 -7.04
N ILE A 64 -0.45 -1.82 -6.44
CA ILE A 64 0.20 -0.53 -6.23
C ILE A 64 0.83 -0.51 -4.84
N TYR A 65 2.12 -0.20 -4.77
CA TYR A 65 2.85 0.01 -3.53
C TYR A 65 2.98 1.49 -3.18
N PHE A 66 2.65 1.80 -1.93
CA PHE A 66 2.96 3.07 -1.29
C PHE A 66 4.01 2.87 -0.20
N ARG A 67 4.78 3.91 0.07
CA ARG A 67 5.84 3.93 1.09
C ARG A 67 5.70 5.13 2.02
N ARG A 68 6.06 4.93 3.28
CA ARG A 68 6.24 6.00 4.27
C ARG A 68 7.56 5.79 5.00
N SER A 69 8.39 6.83 5.07
CA SER A 69 9.59 6.79 5.91
C SER A 69 9.18 6.77 7.39
N LEU A 70 9.82 5.91 8.17
CA LEU A 70 9.65 5.82 9.62
C LEU A 70 10.71 6.63 10.38
N THR A 71 11.59 7.35 9.67
CA THR A 71 12.64 8.16 10.28
C THR A 71 12.07 9.22 11.21
N PHE A 72 12.69 9.31 12.39
CA PHE A 72 12.47 10.33 13.39
C PHE A 72 12.91 11.70 12.85
N ASN A 73 11.99 12.67 12.74
CA ASN A 73 12.41 14.07 12.75
C ASN A 73 12.79 14.41 14.19
N ARG A 74 14.08 14.69 14.43
CA ARG A 74 14.56 15.28 15.67
C ARG A 74 14.14 16.75 15.76
#